data_AF-Q92KQ0-F1
#
_entry.id   AF-Q92KQ0-F1
#
_cell.length_a   1.000
_cell.length_b   1.000
_cell.length_c   1.000
_cell.angle_alpha   90.00
_cell.angle_beta   90.00
_cell.angle_gamma   90.00
#
_symmetry.space_group_name_H-M   'P 1'
#
loop_
_entity.id
_entity.type
_entity.pdbx_description
1 polymer ?
#
loop_
_entity_poly.entity_id
_entity_poly.type
_entity_poly.pdbx_seq_one_letter_code
_entity_poly.pdbx_strand_id
1 'polypeptide(L)'
;MSTSLLLLIIALIGFIAFLAGRARSFARSGGKLASLHSLPGYHGSYVAIWAMLPALLLLAVWLIAAPIYIDYTVRSSLPEPVQNQGAATVQLALGQVKSVAAGFERLSADELAAIENGSTNMREVLASKGVALAGEGEPYMVQSAQQFNAMRQYSRWLMSAVVLLVSVAGGLYAIRNIDVRFRAAIGWSASCSARSSSPRP
;
A
#
# COMPACT_ATOMS: atom_id res chain seq x y z
N MET A 1 3.72 7.98 -5.00
CA MET A 1 3.25 8.24 -3.63
C MET A 1 4.28 7.74 -2.64
N SER A 2 4.66 8.55 -1.64
CA SER A 2 5.55 8.14 -0.56
C SER A 2 4.86 7.11 0.34
N THR A 3 5.58 6.09 0.81
CA THR A 3 5.04 5.07 1.71
C THR A 3 4.50 5.67 3.01
N SER A 4 5.17 6.69 3.55
CA SER A 4 4.73 7.46 4.72
C SER A 4 3.36 8.12 4.51
N LEU A 5 3.15 8.73 3.34
CA LEU A 5 1.88 9.36 2.99
C LEU A 5 0.77 8.32 2.86
N LEU A 6 1.05 7.16 2.26
CA LEU A 6 0.09 6.06 2.13
C LEU A 6 -0.34 5.53 3.51
N LEU A 7 0.60 5.31 4.43
CA LEU A 7 0.30 4.92 5.81
C LEU A 7 -0.57 5.95 6.53
N LEU A 8 -0.30 7.25 6.32
CA LEU A 8 -1.10 8.33 6.89
C LEU A 8 -2.54 8.31 6.36
N ILE A 9 -2.74 8.04 5.07
CA ILE A 9 -4.09 7.89 4.49
C ILE A 9 -4.80 6.67 5.06
N ILE A 10 -4.13 5.51 5.19
CA ILE A 10 -4.74 4.32 5.82
C ILE A 10 -5.17 4.64 7.26
N ALA A 11 -4.35 5.34 8.03
CA ALA A 11 -4.68 5.76 9.38
C ALA A 11 -5.89 6.70 9.41
N LEU A 12 -5.96 7.66 8.47
CA LEU A 12 -7.10 8.56 8.33
C LEU A 12 -8.40 7.79 8.00
N ILE A 13 -8.34 6.82 7.07
CA ILE A 13 -9.48 5.96 6.72
C ILE A 13 -9.91 5.15 7.94
N GLY A 14 -8.96 4.55 8.68
CA GLY A 14 -9.23 3.82 9.91
C GLY A 14 -9.90 4.68 10.98
N PHE A 15 -9.46 5.93 11.14
CA PHE A 15 -10.05 6.89 12.07
C PHE A 15 -11.48 7.29 11.68
N ILE A 16 -11.73 7.57 10.39
CA ILE A 16 -13.07 7.85 9.87
C ILE A 16 -13.97 6.63 10.06
N ALA A 17 -13.46 5.43 9.79
CA ALA A 17 -14.18 4.18 9.96
C ALA A 17 -14.53 3.90 11.44
N PHE A 18 -13.65 4.23 12.37
CA PHE A 18 -13.90 4.20 13.82
C PHE A 18 -15.07 5.11 14.20
N LEU A 19 -15.03 6.38 13.77
CA LEU A 19 -16.07 7.37 14.04
C LEU A 19 -17.42 6.92 13.45
N ALA A 20 -17.42 6.40 12.22
CA ALA A 20 -18.61 5.88 11.57
C ALA A 20 -19.21 4.68 12.33
N GLY A 21 -18.37 3.72 12.75
CA GLY A 21 -18.81 2.56 13.55
C GLY A 21 -19.38 2.97 14.91
N ARG A 22 -18.74 3.93 15.58
CA ARG A 22 -19.21 4.49 16.86
C ARG A 22 -20.55 5.22 16.70
N ALA A 23 -20.67 6.12 15.72
CA ALA A 23 -21.88 6.88 15.45
C ALA A 23 -23.07 5.97 15.10
N ARG A 24 -22.82 4.94 14.28
CA ARG A 24 -23.82 3.93 13.91
C ARG A 24 -24.32 3.15 15.13
N SER A 25 -23.41 2.69 15.98
CA SER A 25 -23.75 1.97 17.22
C SER A 25 -24.59 2.84 18.17
N PHE A 26 -24.22 4.12 18.32
CA PHE A 26 -24.93 5.09 19.15
C PHE A 26 -26.35 5.39 18.65
N ALA A 27 -26.53 5.57 17.34
CA ALA A 27 -27.84 5.80 16.75
C ALA A 27 -28.80 4.60 16.96
N ARG A 28 -28.26 3.37 17.04
CA ARG A 28 -29.04 2.14 17.21
C ARG A 28 -29.40 1.83 18.66
N SER A 29 -28.63 2.32 19.65
CA SER A 29 -28.93 2.12 21.08
C SER A 29 -30.02 3.08 21.61
N GLY A 30 -30.61 3.92 20.76
CA GLY A 30 -31.72 4.81 21.13
C GLY A 30 -31.32 5.88 22.15
N GLY A 31 -30.04 6.26 22.22
CA GLY A 31 -29.54 7.30 23.13
C GLY A 31 -29.49 6.91 24.62
N LYS A 32 -29.85 5.67 24.99
CA LYS A 32 -29.78 5.19 26.38
C LYS A 32 -28.35 4.75 26.73
N LEU A 33 -27.47 5.72 27.00
CA LEU A 33 -26.10 5.48 27.48
C LEU A 33 -26.04 4.67 28.79
N ALA A 34 -27.12 4.68 29.58
CA ALA A 34 -27.15 4.16 30.95
C ALA A 34 -27.00 2.63 31.09
N SER A 35 -27.09 1.84 30.00
CA SER A 35 -26.96 0.38 30.09
C SER A 35 -25.68 -0.20 29.46
N LEU A 36 -24.85 0.61 28.78
CA LEU A 36 -23.83 0.10 27.87
C LEU A 36 -22.51 0.89 27.97
N HIS A 37 -21.71 0.61 29.01
CA HIS A 37 -20.41 1.26 29.21
C HIS A 37 -19.31 0.81 28.22
N SER A 38 -19.54 -0.23 27.40
CA SER A 38 -18.49 -0.87 26.58
C SER A 38 -18.81 -1.07 25.08
N LEU A 39 -20.08 -1.01 24.65
CA LEU A 39 -20.47 -1.38 23.28
C LEU A 39 -20.18 -0.33 22.17
N PRO A 40 -20.27 0.99 22.41
CA PRO A 40 -20.03 1.98 21.35
C PRO A 40 -18.56 2.00 20.89
N GLY A 41 -17.63 1.83 21.83
CA GLY A 41 -16.19 1.77 21.54
C GLY A 41 -15.80 0.49 20.82
N TYR A 42 -16.36 -0.66 21.21
CA TYR A 42 -16.07 -1.96 20.61
C TYR A 42 -16.43 -2.03 19.12
N HIS A 43 -17.59 -1.50 18.74
CA HIS A 43 -18.00 -1.48 17.33
C HIS A 43 -17.18 -0.51 16.49
N GLY A 44 -16.76 0.63 17.05
CA GLY A 44 -15.84 1.55 16.39
C GLY A 44 -14.48 0.89 16.12
N SER A 45 -13.88 0.27 17.14
CA SER A 45 -12.57 -0.39 17.01
C SER A 45 -12.62 -1.60 16.07
N TYR A 46 -13.71 -2.38 16.09
CA TYR A 46 -13.92 -3.48 15.14
C TYR A 46 -13.88 -3.01 13.68
N VAL A 47 -14.60 -1.93 13.35
CA VAL A 47 -14.62 -1.39 11.98
C VAL A 47 -13.25 -0.83 11.60
N ALA A 48 -12.57 -0.13 12.51
CA ALA A 48 -11.23 0.40 12.27
C ALA A 48 -10.22 -0.71 11.98
N ILE A 49 -10.23 -1.80 12.76
CA ILE A 49 -9.37 -2.96 12.55
C ILE A 49 -9.63 -3.58 11.17
N TRP A 50 -10.89 -3.76 10.78
CA TRP A 50 -11.23 -4.30 9.47
C TRP A 50 -10.90 -3.37 8.30
N ALA A 51 -10.86 -2.05 8.51
CA ALA A 51 -10.40 -1.10 7.50
C ALA A 51 -8.87 -1.06 7.37
N MET A 52 -8.14 -1.21 8.47
CA MET A 52 -6.68 -1.04 8.50
C MET A 52 -5.93 -2.36 8.31
N LEU A 53 -6.30 -3.43 9.02
CA LEU A 53 -5.55 -4.68 9.08
C LEU A 53 -5.37 -5.36 7.72
N PRO A 54 -6.41 -5.60 6.90
CA PRO A 54 -6.23 -6.23 5.59
C PRO A 54 -5.43 -5.34 4.62
N ALA A 55 -5.60 -4.03 4.71
CA ALA A 55 -4.84 -3.07 3.90
C ALA A 55 -3.35 -3.06 4.26
N LEU A 56 -3.02 -3.10 5.56
CA LEU A 56 -1.65 -3.18 6.05
C LEU A 56 -0.99 -4.52 5.71
N LEU A 57 -1.71 -5.63 5.81
CA LEU A 57 -1.20 -6.93 5.39
C LEU A 57 -0.88 -6.96 3.89
N LEU A 58 -1.79 -6.47 3.06
CA LEU A 58 -1.56 -6.35 1.61
C LEU A 58 -0.33 -5.48 1.32
N LEU A 59 -0.22 -4.33 2.01
CA LEU A 59 0.92 -3.43 1.88
C LEU A 59 2.23 -4.12 2.26
N ALA A 60 2.26 -4.86 3.36
CA ALA A 60 3.43 -5.58 3.84
C ALA A 60 3.88 -6.67 2.85
N VAL A 61 2.94 -7.48 2.37
CA VAL A 61 3.21 -8.50 1.34
C VAL A 61 3.79 -7.85 0.08
N TRP A 62 3.21 -6.73 -0.36
CA TRP A 62 3.69 -6.05 -1.55
C TRP A 62 5.08 -5.43 -1.38
N LEU A 63 5.39 -4.84 -0.22
CA LEU A 63 6.71 -4.30 0.06
C LEU A 63 7.82 -5.35 -0.02
N ILE A 64 7.49 -6.62 0.21
CA ILE A 64 8.40 -7.76 0.08
C ILE A 64 8.39 -8.30 -1.36
N ALA A 65 7.21 -8.47 -1.95
CA ALA A 65 7.07 -9.08 -3.28
C ALA A 65 7.59 -8.18 -4.41
N ALA A 66 7.37 -6.86 -4.32
CA ALA A 66 7.77 -5.90 -5.35
C ALA A 66 9.28 -5.88 -5.63
N PRO A 67 10.20 -5.75 -4.65
CA PRO A 67 11.63 -5.75 -4.93
C PRO A 67 12.10 -7.09 -5.51
N ILE A 68 11.53 -8.21 -5.09
CA ILE A 68 11.88 -9.54 -5.62
C ILE A 68 11.51 -9.63 -7.11
N TYR A 69 10.29 -9.23 -7.46
CA TYR A 69 9.80 -9.27 -8.84
C TYR A 69 10.60 -8.32 -9.76
N ILE A 70 10.87 -7.11 -9.28
CA ILE A 70 11.66 -6.12 -10.03
C ILE A 70 13.09 -6.63 -10.24
N ASP A 71 13.74 -7.14 -9.19
CA ASP A 71 15.11 -7.65 -9.28
C ASP A 71 15.22 -8.84 -10.25
N TYR A 72 14.22 -9.73 -10.26
CA TYR A 72 14.17 -10.85 -11.20
C TYR A 72 14.04 -10.36 -12.65
N THR A 73 13.13 -9.42 -12.90
CA THR A 73 12.89 -8.88 -14.25
C THR A 73 14.13 -8.18 -14.79
N VAL A 74 14.81 -7.41 -13.95
CA VAL A 74 16.01 -6.65 -14.34
C VAL A 74 17.21 -7.58 -14.55
N ARG A 75 17.33 -8.64 -13.74
CA ARG A 75 18.33 -9.70 -13.98
C ARG A 75 18.13 -10.35 -15.35
N SER A 76 16.89 -10.65 -15.72
CA SER A 76 16.57 -11.27 -17.00
C SER A 76 16.76 -10.34 -18.21
N SER A 77 16.78 -9.02 -18.00
CA SER A 77 17.04 -8.05 -19.06
C SER A 77 18.52 -7.72 -19.26
N LEU A 78 19.43 -8.25 -18.43
CA LEU A 78 20.87 -8.05 -18.60
C LEU A 78 21.40 -8.82 -19.83
N PRO A 79 22.39 -8.31 -20.57
CA PRO A 79 23.00 -9.02 -21.70
C PRO A 79 23.61 -10.37 -21.29
N GLU A 80 23.46 -11.42 -22.12
CA GLU A 80 24.05 -12.76 -21.90
C GLU A 80 25.55 -12.75 -21.51
N PRO A 81 26.42 -11.89 -22.10
CA PRO A 81 27.83 -11.83 -21.72
C PRO A 81 28.05 -11.55 -20.22
N VAL A 82 27.18 -10.75 -19.60
CA VAL A 82 27.25 -10.41 -18.17
C VAL A 82 26.66 -11.53 -17.32
N GLN A 83 25.61 -12.20 -17.81
CA GLN A 83 25.00 -13.34 -17.12
C GLN A 83 25.97 -14.54 -17.03
N ASN A 84 26.77 -14.74 -18.07
CA ASN A 84 27.72 -15.85 -18.18
C ASN A 84 29.02 -15.63 -17.37
N GLN A 85 29.28 -14.42 -16.89
CA GLN A 85 30.48 -14.08 -16.08
C GLN A 85 30.35 -14.41 -14.59
N GLY A 86 29.23 -15.01 -14.18
CA GLY A 86 29.01 -15.51 -12.82
C GLY A 86 28.19 -14.60 -11.90
N ALA A 87 27.65 -15.18 -10.83
CA ALA A 87 26.66 -14.55 -9.96
C ALA A 87 27.16 -13.30 -9.21
N ALA A 88 28.47 -13.15 -9.01
CA ALA A 88 29.08 -11.99 -8.37
C ALA A 88 29.07 -10.76 -9.29
N THR A 89 29.43 -10.93 -10.56
CA THR A 89 29.45 -9.85 -11.58
C THR A 89 28.03 -9.35 -11.86
N VAL A 90 27.06 -10.25 -11.95
CA VAL A 90 25.64 -9.90 -12.11
C VAL A 90 25.13 -9.06 -10.93
N GLN A 91 25.48 -9.43 -9.69
CA GLN A 91 25.07 -8.67 -8.51
C GLN A 91 25.68 -7.26 -8.47
N LEU A 92 26.95 -7.13 -8.90
CA LEU A 92 27.62 -5.85 -9.01
C LEU A 92 26.97 -4.96 -10.08
N ALA A 93 26.70 -5.52 -11.27
CA ALA A 93 26.04 -4.81 -12.36
C ALA A 93 24.63 -4.33 -11.97
N LEU A 94 23.84 -5.17 -11.28
CA LEU A 94 22.54 -4.76 -10.74
C LEU A 94 22.66 -3.61 -9.73
N GLY A 95 23.67 -3.64 -8.87
CA GLY A 95 23.93 -2.56 -7.91
C GLY A 95 24.23 -1.23 -8.60
N GLN A 96 24.97 -1.28 -9.71
CA GLN A 96 25.25 -0.11 -10.53
C GLN A 96 23.99 0.39 -11.26
N VAL A 97 23.20 -0.50 -11.87
CA VAL A 97 21.91 -0.14 -12.53
C VAL A 97 20.96 0.51 -11.52
N LYS A 98 20.84 -0.03 -10.30
CA LYS A 98 20.02 0.56 -9.22
C LYS A 98 20.51 1.95 -8.81
N SER A 99 21.83 2.14 -8.71
CA SER A 99 22.44 3.44 -8.39
C SER A 99 22.14 4.48 -9.47
N VAL A 100 22.24 4.09 -10.75
CA VAL A 100 21.92 4.94 -11.89
C VAL A 100 20.42 5.27 -11.95
N ALA A 101 19.56 4.27 -11.77
CA ALA A 101 18.11 4.46 -11.73
C ALA A 101 17.69 5.41 -10.59
N ALA A 102 18.31 5.29 -9.42
CA ALA A 102 18.10 6.20 -8.29
C ALA A 102 18.66 7.61 -8.55
N GLY A 103 19.70 7.74 -9.37
CA GLY A 103 20.16 9.01 -9.91
C GLY A 103 19.07 9.65 -10.74
N PHE A 104 18.56 8.95 -11.76
CA PHE A 104 17.51 9.42 -12.67
C PHE A 104 16.21 9.85 -11.98
N GLU A 105 15.80 9.21 -10.86
CA GLU A 105 14.65 9.69 -10.06
C GLU A 105 14.85 11.10 -9.47
N ARG A 106 16.10 11.62 -9.43
CA ARG A 106 16.46 12.95 -8.91
C ARG A 106 16.73 13.99 -10.01
N LEU A 107 16.77 13.61 -11.28
CA LEU A 107 16.93 14.55 -12.40
C LEU A 107 15.58 15.17 -12.79
N SER A 108 15.57 16.46 -13.12
CA SER A 108 14.39 17.11 -13.72
C SER A 108 14.24 16.71 -15.19
N ALA A 109 13.03 16.85 -15.73
CA ALA A 109 12.75 16.56 -17.16
C ALA A 109 13.64 17.37 -18.11
N ASP A 110 14.04 18.57 -17.70
CA ASP A 110 14.91 19.47 -18.45
C ASP A 110 16.37 18.96 -18.48
N GLU A 111 16.87 18.38 -17.38
CA GLU A 111 18.21 17.79 -17.30
C GLU A 111 18.29 16.49 -18.13
N LEU A 112 17.20 15.72 -18.20
CA LEU A 112 17.11 14.52 -19.04
C LEU A 112 17.22 14.87 -20.53
N ALA A 113 16.52 15.92 -20.95
CA ALA A 113 16.57 16.42 -22.33
C ALA A 113 17.96 16.99 -22.69
N ALA A 114 18.67 17.63 -21.73
CA ALA A 114 20.03 18.12 -21.95
C ALA A 114 21.05 16.98 -22.18
N ILE A 115 20.87 15.85 -21.48
CA ILE A 115 21.67 14.63 -21.66
C ILE A 115 21.37 13.94 -22.99
N GLU A 116 20.09 13.83 -23.36
CA GLU A 116 19.64 13.21 -24.62
C GLU A 116 20.11 14.00 -25.85
N ASN A 117 20.18 15.33 -25.74
CA ASN A 117 20.71 16.21 -26.77
C ASN A 117 22.25 16.28 -26.82
N GLY A 118 22.96 15.50 -25.99
CA GLY A 118 24.43 15.47 -25.97
C GLY A 118 25.10 16.75 -25.47
N SER A 119 24.34 17.69 -24.92
CA SER A 119 24.84 19.00 -24.48
C SER A 119 25.57 18.96 -23.13
N THR A 120 25.45 17.85 -22.38
CA THR A 120 26.11 17.70 -21.07
C THR A 120 26.53 16.25 -20.83
N ASN A 121 27.70 16.06 -20.22
CA ASN A 121 28.20 14.73 -19.86
C ASN A 121 27.31 14.08 -18.80
N MET A 122 26.62 13.00 -19.17
CA MET A 122 25.73 12.23 -18.27
C MET A 122 26.43 11.83 -16.95
N ARG A 123 27.74 11.52 -16.99
CA ARG A 123 28.55 11.20 -15.82
C ARG A 123 28.67 12.38 -14.85
N GLU A 124 28.79 13.60 -15.36
CA GLU A 124 29.00 14.82 -14.58
C GLU A 124 27.71 15.27 -13.90
N VAL A 125 26.58 15.18 -14.61
CA VAL A 125 25.25 15.44 -14.03
C VAL A 125 24.90 14.40 -12.96
N LEU A 126 25.14 13.10 -13.21
CA LEU A 126 24.90 12.06 -12.21
C LEU A 126 25.83 12.15 -11.00
N ALA A 127 27.11 12.50 -11.21
CA ALA A 127 28.06 12.77 -10.14
C ALA A 127 27.61 13.97 -9.28
N SER A 128 27.09 15.03 -9.89
CA SER A 128 26.57 16.21 -9.17
C SER A 128 25.37 15.90 -8.27
N LYS A 129 24.61 14.84 -8.57
CA LYS A 129 23.49 14.34 -7.75
C LYS A 129 23.90 13.21 -6.78
N GLY A 130 25.20 12.98 -6.61
CA GLY A 130 25.76 12.01 -5.66
C GLY A 130 25.82 10.57 -6.16
N VAL A 131 25.70 10.33 -7.48
CA VAL A 131 25.82 9.00 -8.07
C VAL A 131 27.19 8.85 -8.75
N ALA A 132 28.12 8.19 -8.06
CA ALA A 132 29.42 7.85 -8.63
C ALA A 132 29.30 6.57 -9.49
N LEU A 133 29.41 6.73 -10.80
CA LEU A 133 29.54 5.63 -11.75
C LEU A 133 30.96 5.07 -11.70
N ALA A 134 31.12 3.84 -11.23
CA ALA A 134 32.43 3.17 -11.13
C ALA A 134 32.94 2.58 -12.46
N GLY A 135 32.14 2.61 -13.53
CA GLY A 135 32.49 2.05 -14.85
C GLY A 135 32.35 3.05 -16.01
N GLU A 136 32.92 2.69 -17.15
CA GLU A 136 32.48 3.24 -18.43
C GLU A 136 30.98 2.98 -18.53
N GLY A 137 30.17 4.03 -18.55
CA GLY A 137 28.71 3.92 -18.53
C GLY A 137 28.24 3.29 -19.83
N GLU A 138 28.29 1.96 -19.89
CA GLU A 138 27.94 1.21 -21.09
C GLU A 138 26.47 1.48 -21.46
N PRO A 139 26.15 1.63 -22.76
CA PRO A 139 24.83 2.05 -23.23
C PRO A 139 23.66 1.21 -22.68
N TYR A 140 23.89 -0.08 -22.40
CA TYR A 140 22.85 -0.97 -21.87
C TYR A 140 22.41 -0.61 -20.44
N MET A 141 23.27 0.06 -19.65
CA MET A 141 22.95 0.44 -18.27
C MET A 141 21.90 1.54 -18.22
N VAL A 142 21.95 2.48 -19.18
CA VAL A 142 20.97 3.58 -19.31
C VAL A 142 19.61 3.02 -19.73
N GLN A 143 19.58 2.12 -20.71
CA GLN A 143 18.35 1.48 -21.18
C GLN A 143 17.69 0.62 -20.09
N SER A 144 18.49 -0.15 -19.35
CA SER A 144 18.00 -0.98 -18.24
C SER A 144 17.50 -0.13 -17.06
N ALA A 145 18.16 1.00 -16.78
CA ALA A 145 17.74 1.94 -15.74
C ALA A 145 16.40 2.64 -16.09
N GLN A 146 16.18 2.97 -17.36
CA GLN A 146 14.89 3.52 -17.81
C GLN A 146 13.76 2.50 -17.69
N GLN A 147 13.98 1.24 -18.09
CA GLN A 147 13.00 0.16 -17.87
C GLN A 147 12.70 -0.08 -16.39
N PHE A 148 13.73 -0.04 -15.53
CA PHE A 148 13.58 -0.13 -14.07
C PHE A 148 12.66 0.97 -13.54
N ASN A 149 12.89 2.22 -13.93
CA ASN A 149 12.11 3.36 -13.48
C ASN A 149 10.67 3.35 -14.00
N ALA A 150 10.45 2.95 -15.26
CA ALA A 150 9.12 2.80 -15.84
C ALA A 150 8.29 1.75 -15.07
N MET A 151 8.85 0.56 -14.81
CA MET A 151 8.16 -0.48 -14.03
C MET A 151 7.87 -0.05 -12.59
N ARG A 152 8.81 0.68 -11.96
CA ARG A 152 8.69 1.16 -10.59
C ARG A 152 7.65 2.27 -10.42
N GLN A 153 7.38 3.05 -11.48
CA GLN A 153 6.36 4.09 -11.47
C GLN A 153 4.95 3.50 -11.57
N TYR A 154 4.71 2.53 -12.45
CA TYR A 154 3.42 1.83 -12.54
C TYR A 154 3.09 1.00 -11.29
N SER A 155 4.07 0.26 -10.78
CA SER A 155 3.90 -0.60 -9.59
C SER A 155 3.46 0.20 -8.35
N ARG A 156 4.04 1.39 -8.13
CA ARG A 156 3.71 2.22 -6.95
C ARG A 156 2.29 2.79 -6.98
N TRP A 157 1.82 3.26 -8.14
CA TRP A 157 0.47 3.83 -8.25
C TRP A 157 -0.60 2.74 -8.16
N LEU A 158 -0.41 1.63 -8.87
CA LEU A 158 -1.37 0.53 -8.88
C LEU A 158 -1.50 -0.13 -7.50
N MET A 159 -0.38 -0.36 -6.81
CA MET A 159 -0.38 -0.80 -5.41
C MET A 159 -1.16 0.16 -4.52
N SER A 160 -0.90 1.47 -4.61
CA SER A 160 -1.59 2.44 -3.77
C SER A 160 -3.10 2.44 -3.99
N ALA A 161 -3.55 2.32 -5.24
CA ALA A 161 -4.97 2.21 -5.57
C ALA A 161 -5.60 0.95 -4.95
N VAL A 162 -4.95 -0.22 -5.11
CA VAL A 162 -5.45 -1.49 -4.56
C VAL A 162 -5.52 -1.46 -3.03
N VAL A 163 -4.48 -0.97 -2.35
CA VAL A 163 -4.45 -0.89 -0.88
C VAL A 163 -5.58 0.01 -0.36
N LEU A 164 -5.81 1.17 -1.00
CA LEU A 164 -6.89 2.07 -0.62
C LEU A 164 -8.27 1.44 -0.86
N LEU A 165 -8.46 0.76 -1.99
CA LEU A 165 -9.70 0.05 -2.28
C LEU A 165 -9.99 -1.04 -1.25
N VAL A 166 -8.98 -1.84 -0.88
CA VAL A 166 -9.12 -2.88 0.16
C VAL A 166 -9.43 -2.26 1.51
N SER A 167 -8.80 -1.14 1.86
CA SER A 167 -9.05 -0.44 3.13
C SER A 167 -10.50 0.06 3.23
N VAL A 168 -10.99 0.71 2.17
CA VAL A 168 -12.37 1.21 2.10
C VAL A 168 -13.37 0.04 2.09
N ALA A 169 -13.11 -1.00 1.30
CA ALA A 169 -13.97 -2.18 1.23
C ALA A 169 -14.06 -2.90 2.59
N GLY A 170 -12.94 -3.04 3.32
CA GLY A 170 -12.89 -3.63 4.65
C GLY A 170 -13.71 -2.84 5.67
N GLY A 171 -13.61 -1.51 5.66
CA GLY A 171 -14.43 -0.64 6.50
C GLY A 171 -15.93 -0.75 6.17
N LEU A 172 -16.30 -0.70 4.89
CA LEU A 172 -17.69 -0.85 4.44
C LEU A 172 -18.28 -2.22 4.80
N TYR A 173 -17.50 -3.29 4.62
CA TYR A 173 -17.89 -4.65 5.01
C TYR A 173 -18.18 -4.75 6.50
N ALA A 174 -17.29 -4.22 7.35
CA ALA A 174 -17.46 -4.25 8.79
C ALA A 174 -18.67 -3.42 9.26
N ILE A 175 -18.92 -2.25 8.66
CA ILE A 175 -20.11 -1.44 8.96
C ILE A 175 -21.39 -2.22 8.59
N ARG A 176 -21.43 -2.87 7.43
CA ARG A 176 -22.58 -3.68 7.01
C ARG A 176 -22.82 -4.87 7.93
N ASN A 177 -21.75 -5.51 8.43
CA ASN A 177 -21.87 -6.68 9.30
C ASN A 177 -22.43 -6.34 10.70
N ILE A 178 -22.22 -5.10 11.18
CA ILE A 178 -22.82 -4.61 12.43
C ILE A 178 -24.36 -4.67 12.36
N ASP A 179 -24.96 -4.30 11.23
CA ASP A 179 -26.42 -4.29 11.06
C ASP A 179 -27.05 -5.69 11.19
N VAL A 180 -26.32 -6.77 10.86
CA VAL A 180 -26.82 -8.16 10.91
C VAL A 180 -26.95 -8.66 12.35
N ARG A 181 -25.97 -8.37 13.21
CA ARG A 181 -25.97 -8.81 14.62
C ARG A 181 -27.04 -8.08 15.45
N PHE A 182 -27.28 -6.80 15.18
CA PHE A 182 -28.35 -6.05 15.86
C PHE A 182 -29.75 -6.56 15.49
N ARG A 183 -29.98 -6.92 14.21
CA ARG A 183 -31.25 -7.53 13.78
C ARG A 183 -31.52 -8.86 14.47
N ALA A 184 -30.49 -9.71 14.61
CA ALA A 184 -30.61 -10.98 15.32
C ALA A 184 -30.91 -10.79 16.81
N ALA A 185 -30.26 -9.82 17.47
CA ALA A 185 -30.48 -9.54 18.90
C ALA A 185 -31.89 -9.00 19.19
N ILE A 186 -32.42 -8.10 18.35
CA ILE A 186 -33.78 -7.56 18.50
C ILE A 186 -34.84 -8.64 18.25
N GLY A 187 -34.64 -9.50 17.23
CA GLY A 187 -35.54 -10.62 16.95
C GLY A 187 -35.61 -11.64 18.10
N TRP A 188 -34.50 -11.87 18.78
CA TRP A 188 -34.44 -12.76 19.95
C TRP A 188 -35.13 -12.16 21.19
N SER A 189 -34.97 -10.85 21.47
CA SER A 189 -35.64 -10.25 22.63
C SER A 189 -37.16 -10.20 22.47
N ALA A 190 -37.66 -9.93 21.25
CA ALA A 190 -39.09 -9.92 20.94
C ALA A 190 -39.73 -11.32 21.05
N SER A 191 -38.98 -12.38 20.71
CA SER A 191 -39.47 -13.76 20.83
C SER A 191 -39.42 -14.29 22.28
N CYS A 192 -38.45 -13.84 23.08
CA CYS A 192 -38.41 -14.16 24.52
C CYS A 192 -39.53 -13.44 25.32
N SER A 193 -39.81 -12.17 25.04
CA SER A 193 -40.88 -11.43 25.74
C SER A 193 -42.28 -11.99 25.43
N ALA A 194 -42.52 -12.42 24.19
CA ALA A 194 -43.78 -13.07 23.80
C ALA A 194 -43.99 -14.44 24.47
N ARG A 195 -42.91 -15.14 24.84
CA ARG A 195 -42.98 -16.46 25.48
C ARG A 195 -43.29 -16.35 26.99
N SER A 196 -42.86 -15.27 27.65
CA SER A 196 -43.12 -15.04 29.08
C SER A 196 -44.54 -14.57 29.41
N SER A 197 -45.33 -14.13 28.42
CA SER A 197 -46.69 -13.62 28.61
C SER A 197 -47.79 -14.66 28.35
N SER A 198 -47.45 -15.95 28.21
CA SER A 198 -48.47 -17.01 28.09
C SER A 198 -49.11 -17.28 29.46
N PRO A 199 -50.45 -17.17 29.62
CA PRO A 199 -51.11 -17.58 30.85
C PRO A 199 -50.94 -19.09 31.01
N ARG A 200 -50.39 -19.52 32.15
CA ARG A 200 -50.41 -20.94 32.50
C ARG A 200 -51.87 -21.34 32.80
N PRO A 201 -52.37 -22.45 32.24
CA PRO A 201 -53.73 -22.93 32.46
C PRO A 201 -53.96 -23.37 33.90
#